data_AF-A0A0N5BXR9-F1
#
_entry.id   AF-A0A0N5BXR9-F1
#
_cell.length_a   1.000
_cell.length_b   1.000
_cell.length_c   1.000
_cell.angle_alpha   90.00
_cell.angle_beta   90.00
_cell.angle_gamma   90.00
#
_symmetry.space_group_name_H-M   'P 1'
#
loop_
_entity.id
_entity.type
_entity.pdbx_description
1 polymer ?
#
loop_
_entity_poly.entity_id
_entity_poly.type
_entity_poly.pdbx_seq_one_letter_code
_entity_poly.pdbx_strand_id
1 'polypeptide(L)'
;MKNVFAVGRYVLRTNYVPQLIALIPPKNLRKDCFKHEGFYLVKMPFRENIRKIHEVEVNNLINPQIETRLFIDRLTSNFNPLHYDDPMLARHYQGVEALALEQKTTEMKEPHNCLQPYFTSRNFINEDR
;
A
#
# COMPACT_ATOMS: atom_id res chain seq x y z
N MET A 1 -2.13 25.20 16.06
CA MET A 1 -1.89 25.21 14.59
C MET A 1 -3.22 24.98 13.88
N LYS A 2 -3.56 25.79 12.86
CA LYS A 2 -4.80 25.60 12.09
C LYS A 2 -4.67 24.37 11.20
N ASN A 3 -5.65 23.47 11.22
CA ASN A 3 -5.68 22.26 10.38
C ASN A 3 -6.23 22.61 9.00
N VAL A 4 -5.43 23.32 8.20
CA VAL A 4 -5.81 23.84 6.88
C VAL A 4 -4.87 23.30 5.80
N PHE A 5 -5.35 23.21 4.57
CA PHE A 5 -4.59 22.83 3.39
C PHE A 5 -4.89 23.80 2.24
N ALA A 6 -3.96 23.95 1.31
CA ALA A 6 -4.14 24.79 0.14
C ALA A 6 -4.81 24.00 -0.99
N VAL A 7 -5.75 24.61 -1.70
CA VAL A 7 -6.37 24.03 -2.91
C VAL A 7 -5.87 24.79 -4.12
N GLY A 8 -5.53 24.07 -5.19
CA GLY A 8 -4.99 24.69 -6.40
C GLY A 8 -5.29 23.91 -7.66
N ARG A 9 -5.05 24.59 -8.80
CA ARG A 9 -5.06 23.99 -10.13
C ARG A 9 -3.65 23.54 -10.49
N TYR A 10 -3.47 22.24 -10.71
CA TYR A 10 -2.21 21.63 -11.07
C TYR A 10 -2.15 21.29 -12.55
N VAL A 11 -1.07 21.71 -13.21
CA VAL A 11 -0.77 21.41 -14.61
C VAL A 11 0.68 20.94 -14.66
N LEU A 12 0.91 19.65 -14.97
CA LEU A 12 2.25 19.04 -14.93
C LEU A 12 3.17 19.59 -16.04
N ARG A 13 2.62 19.78 -17.24
CA ARG A 13 3.34 20.26 -18.44
C ARG A 13 2.41 21.05 -19.34
N THR A 14 2.97 21.78 -20.30
CA THR A 14 2.20 22.52 -21.33
C THR A 14 1.21 21.58 -22.02
N ASN A 15 -0.02 22.05 -22.27
CA ASN A 15 -1.11 21.31 -22.90
C ASN A 15 -1.59 20.05 -22.13
N TYR A 16 -1.32 19.93 -20.84
CA TYR A 16 -1.89 18.87 -20.00
C TYR A 16 -3.22 19.31 -19.37
N VAL A 17 -4.17 18.38 -19.22
CA VAL A 17 -5.47 18.66 -18.61
C VAL A 17 -5.27 19.07 -17.14
N PRO A 18 -5.79 20.24 -16.71
CA PRO A 18 -5.64 20.68 -15.34
C PRO A 18 -6.33 19.73 -14.36
N GLN A 19 -5.66 19.44 -13.25
CA GLN A 19 -6.20 18.64 -12.15
C GLN A 19 -6.39 19.50 -10.91
N LEU A 20 -7.43 19.23 -10.15
CA LEU A 20 -7.64 19.86 -8.85
C LEU A 20 -6.77 19.15 -7.80
N ILE A 21 -6.01 19.90 -7.01
CA ILE A 21 -5.10 19.33 -5.99
C ILE A 21 -5.32 19.96 -4.62
N ALA A 22 -4.96 19.20 -3.59
CA ALA A 22 -4.80 19.66 -2.22
C ALA A 22 -3.32 19.54 -1.80
N LEU A 23 -2.77 20.62 -1.25
CA LEU A 23 -1.41 20.69 -0.69
C LEU A 23 -1.51 20.56 0.82
N ILE A 24 -1.16 19.37 1.34
CA ILE A 24 -1.33 19.02 2.75
C ILE A 24 0.01 19.16 3.48
N PRO A 25 0.11 20.01 4.51
CA PRO A 25 1.33 20.10 5.30
C PRO A 25 1.49 18.84 6.19
N PRO A 26 2.71 18.27 6.30
CA PRO A 26 2.95 17.12 7.15
C PRO A 26 2.76 17.49 8.63
N LYS A 27 1.93 16.72 9.34
CA LYS A 27 1.79 16.83 10.79
C LYS A 27 2.88 15.98 11.46
N ASN A 28 3.83 16.66 12.12
CA ASN A 28 4.95 16.08 12.86
C ASN A 28 6.01 15.40 11.98
N LEU A 29 7.04 16.18 11.65
CA LEU A 29 8.35 15.73 11.18
C LEU A 29 9.09 15.03 12.33
N ARG A 30 8.67 13.82 12.71
CA ARG A 30 9.61 12.91 13.36
C ARG A 30 10.67 12.53 12.30
N LYS A 31 11.93 12.36 12.72
CA LYS A 31 13.06 11.96 11.88
C LYS A 31 12.92 10.50 11.38
N ASP A 32 11.73 10.10 10.95
CA ASP A 32 11.51 8.86 10.26
C ASP A 32 11.74 9.13 8.77
N CYS A 33 12.49 8.25 8.09
CA CYS A 33 13.01 8.47 6.74
C CYS A 33 11.96 8.75 5.63
N PHE A 34 10.66 8.63 5.94
CA PHE A 34 9.55 8.77 4.97
C PHE A 34 8.80 10.10 5.03
N LYS A 35 9.14 10.98 5.98
CA LYS A 35 8.50 12.30 6.10
C LYS A 35 9.48 13.38 5.68
N HIS A 36 9.29 13.87 4.45
CA HIS A 36 10.05 14.99 3.92
C HIS A 36 9.39 16.33 4.28
N GLU A 37 10.21 17.37 4.43
CA GLU A 37 9.73 18.74 4.55
C GLU A 37 9.08 19.19 3.23
N GLY A 38 7.96 19.93 3.32
CA GLY A 38 7.21 20.40 2.17
C GLY A 38 5.71 20.15 2.30
N PHE A 39 5.07 19.83 1.18
CA PHE A 39 3.62 19.55 1.10
C PHE A 39 3.38 18.24 0.36
N TYR A 40 2.46 17.43 0.87
CA TYR A 40 1.92 16.31 0.11
C TYR A 40 0.97 16.85 -0.95
N LEU A 41 1.25 16.54 -2.22
CA LEU A 41 0.37 16.85 -3.34
C LEU A 41 -0.64 15.72 -3.51
N VAL A 42 -1.88 15.95 -3.12
CA VAL A 42 -2.98 14.99 -3.28
C VAL A 42 -3.88 15.44 -4.41
N LYS A 43 -4.04 14.58 -5.43
CA LYS A 43 -4.97 14.82 -6.54
C LYS A 43 -6.39 14.53 -6.09
N MET A 44 -7.30 15.49 -6.30
CA MET A 44 -8.70 15.32 -5.96
C MET A 44 -9.46 14.79 -7.18
N PRO A 45 -10.34 13.78 -7.01
CA PRO A 45 -11.14 13.25 -8.09
C PRO A 45 -12.15 14.30 -8.57
N PHE A 46 -12.36 14.36 -9.89
CA PHE A 46 -13.52 15.06 -10.44
C PHE A 46 -14.78 14.22 -10.26
N ARG A 47 -15.95 14.84 -10.46
CA ARG A 47 -17.26 14.17 -10.37
C ARG A 47 -17.32 12.87 -11.18
N GLU A 48 -16.71 12.87 -12.36
CA GLU A 48 -16.67 11.72 -13.27
C GLU A 48 -15.90 10.52 -12.72
N ASN A 49 -14.96 10.74 -11.79
CA ASN A 49 -14.18 9.67 -11.18
C ASN A 49 -14.91 9.02 -9.99
N ILE A 50 -15.95 9.66 -9.45
CA ILE A 50 -16.70 9.17 -8.29
C ILE A 50 -17.78 8.21 -8.78
N ARG A 51 -17.60 6.91 -8.50
CA ARG A 51 -18.58 5.87 -8.84
C ARG A 51 -19.70 5.86 -7.80
N LYS A 52 -20.95 5.89 -8.26
CA LYS A 52 -22.11 5.66 -7.39
C LYS A 52 -22.17 4.16 -7.09
N ILE A 53 -22.13 3.82 -5.80
CA ILE A 53 -22.32 2.46 -5.31
C ILE A 53 -23.76 2.39 -4.79
N HIS A 54 -24.48 1.31 -5.10
CA HIS A 54 -25.82 1.09 -4.55
C HIS A 54 -25.74 0.91 -3.04
N GLU A 55 -26.59 1.65 -2.31
CA GLU A 55 -26.66 1.53 -0.87
C GLU A 55 -27.29 0.17 -0.53
N VAL A 56 -26.50 -0.68 0.14
CA VAL A 56 -27.00 -1.94 0.70
C VAL A 56 -27.55 -1.59 2.08
N GLU A 57 -28.74 -2.07 2.42
CA GLU A 57 -29.27 -1.95 3.78
C GLU A 57 -28.30 -2.61 4.76
N VAL A 58 -27.54 -1.80 5.49
CA VAL A 58 -26.63 -2.27 6.52
C VAL A 58 -27.46 -2.49 7.78
N ASN A 59 -27.66 -3.75 8.16
CA ASN A 59 -28.11 -4.08 9.50
C ASN A 59 -27.02 -3.66 10.49
N ASN A 60 -27.17 -2.48 11.08
CA ASN A 60 -26.25 -1.91 12.08
C ASN A 60 -26.35 -2.61 13.45
N LEU A 61 -26.56 -3.93 13.47
CA LEU A 61 -26.55 -4.73 14.69
C LEU A 61 -25.14 -5.27 14.93
N ILE A 62 -24.24 -4.39 15.35
CA ILE A 62 -22.90 -4.80 15.80
C ILE A 62 -22.67 -4.17 17.16
N ASN A 63 -23.12 -4.85 18.21
CA ASN A 63 -22.45 -4.68 19.50
C ASN A 63 -21.01 -5.19 19.30
N PRO A 64 -19.97 -4.36 19.52
CA PRO A 64 -18.60 -4.80 19.36
C PRO A 64 -18.33 -5.87 20.41
N GLN A 65 -18.38 -7.14 19.99
CA GLN A 65 -17.96 -8.23 20.84
C GLN A 65 -16.46 -8.05 21.11
N ILE A 66 -16.09 -8.01 22.39
CA ILE A 66 -14.70 -7.81 22.84
C ILE A 66 -13.76 -8.83 22.19
N GLU A 67 -14.26 -10.04 21.92
CA GLU A 67 -13.55 -11.13 21.23
C GLU A 67 -13.12 -10.76 19.80
N THR A 68 -13.97 -10.07 19.03
CA THR A 68 -13.62 -9.63 17.67
C THR A 68 -12.47 -8.64 17.68
N ARG A 69 -12.44 -7.73 18.67
CA ARG A 69 -11.33 -6.78 18.82
C ARG A 69 -10.03 -7.49 19.14
N LEU A 70 -10.06 -8.45 20.08
CA LEU A 70 -8.88 -9.26 20.41
C LEU A 70 -8.36 -10.05 19.20
N PHE A 71 -9.25 -10.54 18.33
CA PHE A 71 -8.86 -11.20 17.09
C PHE A 71 -8.15 -10.25 16.12
N ILE A 72 -8.69 -9.04 15.91
CA ILE A 72 -8.06 -8.02 15.07
C ILE A 72 -6.70 -7.61 15.65
N ASP A 73 -6.62 -7.40 16.96
CA ASP A 73 -5.37 -6.99 17.63
C ASP A 73 -4.28 -8.08 17.50
N ARG A 74 -4.64 -9.37 17.50
CA ARG A 74 -3.70 -10.48 17.25
C ARG A 74 -3.17 -10.51 15.81
N LEU A 75 -3.98 -10.09 14.82
CA LEU A 75 -3.61 -10.08 13.41
C LEU A 75 -2.99 -8.76 12.95
N THR A 76 -3.14 -7.68 13.74
CA THR A 76 -2.61 -6.36 13.41
C THR A 76 -1.12 -6.31 13.74
N SER A 77 -0.29 -6.22 12.70
CA SER A 77 1.14 -5.97 12.83
C SER A 77 1.47 -4.52 12.49
N ASN A 78 2.67 -4.06 12.88
CA ASN A 78 3.15 -2.73 12.53
C ASN A 78 3.48 -2.69 11.03
N PHE A 79 2.64 -1.99 10.26
CA PHE A 79 2.87 -1.79 8.83
C PHE A 79 4.08 -0.89 8.57
N ASN A 80 5.03 -1.38 7.78
CA ASN A 80 6.15 -0.60 7.27
C ASN A 80 6.22 -0.78 5.74
N PRO A 81 6.15 0.31 4.94
CA PRO A 81 6.15 0.21 3.49
C PRO A 81 7.42 -0.42 2.90
N LEU A 82 8.56 -0.41 3.60
CA LEU A 82 9.81 -1.03 3.10
C LEU A 82 9.83 -2.55 3.14
N HIS A 83 8.89 -3.19 3.82
CA HIS A 83 8.84 -4.66 3.89
C HIS A 83 8.05 -5.30 2.74
N TYR A 84 7.49 -4.48 1.84
CA TYR A 84 6.62 -4.94 0.76
C TYR A 84 7.20 -4.55 -0.59
N ASP A 85 8.01 -5.45 -1.14
CA ASP A 85 8.54 -5.32 -2.49
C ASP A 85 7.57 -5.92 -3.52
N ASP A 86 7.70 -5.50 -4.79
CA ASP A 86 6.96 -6.11 -5.89
C ASP A 86 7.59 -7.47 -6.26
N PRO A 87 6.91 -8.61 -6.01
CA PRO A 87 7.45 -9.92 -6.29
C PRO A 87 7.65 -10.18 -7.78
N MET A 88 6.87 -9.53 -8.66
CA MET A 88 7.04 -9.65 -10.11
C MET A 88 8.31 -8.96 -10.57
N LEU A 89 8.59 -7.78 -10.01
CA LEU A 89 9.81 -7.05 -10.30
C LEU A 89 11.05 -7.79 -9.75
N ALA A 90 10.96 -8.31 -8.53
CA ALA A 90 12.03 -9.10 -7.93
C ALA A 90 12.36 -10.33 -8.78
N ARG A 91 11.35 -11.09 -9.23
CA ARG A 91 11.53 -12.24 -10.11
C ARG A 91 12.15 -11.86 -11.46
N HIS A 92 11.71 -10.76 -12.04
CA HIS A 92 12.25 -10.29 -13.32
C HIS A 92 13.75 -10.01 -13.22
N TYR A 93 14.19 -9.24 -12.23
CA TYR A 93 15.61 -8.90 -12.08
C TYR A 93 16.48 -10.07 -11.65
N GLN A 94 15.95 -11.02 -10.86
CA GLN A 94 16.65 -12.28 -10.60
C GLN A 94 16.88 -13.07 -11.90
N GLY A 95 15.93 -13.03 -12.83
CA GLY A 95 16.10 -13.63 -14.16
C GLY A 95 17.20 -12.95 -14.98
N VAL A 96 17.22 -11.61 -14.97
CA VAL A 96 18.27 -10.82 -15.63
C VAL A 96 19.65 -11.10 -15.03
N GLU A 97 19.74 -11.18 -13.70
CA GLU A 97 20.97 -11.52 -12.98
C GLU A 97 21.46 -12.92 -13.34
N ALA A 98 20.57 -13.91 -13.35
CA ALA A 98 20.92 -15.28 -13.73
C ALA A 98 21.45 -15.35 -15.18
N LEU A 99 20.82 -14.62 -16.11
CA LEU A 99 21.29 -14.52 -17.49
C LEU A 99 22.68 -13.87 -17.58
N ALA A 100 22.93 -12.81 -16.81
CA ALA A 100 24.22 -12.12 -16.78
C ALA A 100 25.34 -12.98 -16.19
N LEU A 101 24.99 -13.91 -15.28
CA LEU A 101 25.91 -14.86 -14.65
C LEU A 101 26.00 -16.20 -15.39
N GLU A 102 25.36 -16.34 -16.55
CA GLU A 102 25.27 -17.59 -17.32
C GLU A 102 24.71 -18.79 -16.50
N GLN A 103 23.89 -18.51 -15.49
CA GLN A 103 23.24 -19.52 -14.66
C GLN A 103 22.01 -20.10 -15.35
N LYS A 104 21.72 -21.38 -15.09
CA LYS A 104 20.49 -22.00 -15.58
C LYS A 104 19.31 -21.54 -14.73
N THR A 105 18.19 -21.24 -15.39
CA THR A 105 16.91 -20.86 -14.76
C THR A 105 16.41 -21.87 -13.72
N THR A 106 16.81 -23.14 -13.80
CA THR A 106 16.46 -24.20 -12.82
C THR A 106 17.11 -23.98 -11.45
N GLU A 107 18.19 -23.21 -11.36
CA GLU A 107 18.91 -22.91 -10.12
C GLU A 107 18.37 -21.65 -9.41
N MET A 108 17.43 -20.94 -10.04
CA MET A 108 16.82 -19.75 -9.47
C MET A 108 15.92 -20.10 -8.29
N LYS A 109 16.19 -19.50 -7.13
CA LYS A 109 15.26 -19.53 -5.99
C LYS A 109 14.08 -18.60 -6.29
N GLU A 110 12.86 -19.12 -6.21
CA GLU A 110 11.67 -18.26 -6.27
C GLU A 110 11.74 -17.19 -5.17
N PRO A 111 11.52 -15.91 -5.49
CA PRO A 111 11.60 -14.83 -4.52
C PRO A 111 10.51 -15.00 -3.46
N HIS A 112 10.81 -14.59 -2.23
CA HIS A 112 9.82 -14.59 -1.16
C HIS A 112 8.67 -13.65 -1.51
N ASN A 113 7.45 -14.19 -1.61
CA ASN A 113 6.28 -13.40 -1.92
C ASN A 113 5.66 -12.83 -0.63
N CYS A 114 6.06 -11.60 -0.28
CA CYS A 114 5.57 -10.88 0.89
C CYS A 114 4.09 -10.44 0.80
N LEU A 115 3.43 -10.60 -0.36
CA LEU A 115 2.01 -10.29 -0.56
C LEU A 115 1.09 -11.47 -0.26
N GLN A 116 1.64 -12.67 -0.06
CA GLN A 116 0.85 -13.84 0.32
C GLN A 116 0.53 -13.81 1.81
N PRO A 117 -0.70 -14.16 2.22
CA PRO A 117 -1.04 -14.23 3.63
C PRO A 117 -0.29 -15.39 4.30
N TYR A 118 0.01 -15.22 5.59
CA TYR A 118 0.90 -16.10 6.36
C TYR A 118 0.51 -17.59 6.31
N PHE A 119 -0.79 -17.91 6.30
CA PHE A 119 -1.30 -19.29 6.30
C PHE A 119 -1.12 -20.03 4.97
N THR A 120 -0.78 -19.34 3.88
CA THR A 120 -0.52 -19.99 2.57
C THR A 120 0.93 -20.48 2.48
N SER A 121 1.81 -20.05 3.40
CA SER A 121 3.20 -20.48 3.40
C SER A 121 3.33 -21.98 3.72
N ARG A 122 4.19 -22.69 2.98
CA ARG A 122 4.43 -24.14 3.18
C ARG A 122 4.87 -24.50 4.60
N ASN A 123 5.47 -23.55 5.32
CA ASN A 123 5.94 -23.75 6.68
C ASN A 123 4.78 -23.87 7.68
N PHE A 124 3.68 -23.14 7.47
CA PHE A 124 2.51 -23.20 8.34
C PHE A 124 1.72 -24.52 8.19
N ILE A 125 1.61 -25.04 6.95
CA ILE A 125 0.85 -26.27 6.66
C ILE A 125 1.50 -27.52 7.28
N ASN A 126 2.82 -27.49 7.52
CA ASN A 126 3.56 -28.64 8.04
C ASN A 126 3.64 -28.68 9.57
N GLU A 127 3.30 -27.59 10.28
CA GLU A 127 3.27 -27.56 11.76
C GLU A 127 1.97 -28.13 12.34
N ASP A 128 0.89 -28.22 11.55
CA ASP A 128 -0.42 -28.75 11.94
C ASP A 128 -0.62 -30.25 11.60
N ARG A 129 0.44 -30.99 11.28
CA ARG A 129 0.39 -32.44 10.98
C ARG A 129 1.17 -33.30 11.97
#